data_AF-A0A661K8P5-F1
#
_entry.id   AF-A0A661K8P5-F1
#
_cell.length_a   1.000
_cell.length_b   1.000
_cell.length_c   1.000
_cell.angle_alpha   90.00
_cell.angle_beta   90.00
_cell.angle_gamma   90.00
#
_symmetry.space_group_name_H-M   'P 1'
#
loop_
_entity.id
_entity.type
_entity.pdbx_description
1 polymer ?
#
loop_
_entity_poly.entity_id
_entity_poly.type
_entity_poly.pdbx_seq_one_letter_code
_entity_poly.pdbx_strand_id
1 'polypeptide(L)'
;GDLTIAISTSGKSPALARKIREELEGKFGKEYETLTELLGLVRKKVLERYKSEQERKKIFTSLVESNMVELIKGRKWEKINSLLVSLIGSDFSLDKLGFRKKPDTES
;
A
#
# COMPACT_ATOMS: atom_id res chain seq x y z
N GLY A 1 -9.85 -3.58 -6.69
CA GLY A 1 -9.60 -2.23 -6.17
C GLY A 1 -8.59 -1.49 -7.00
N ASP A 2 -7.93 -0.53 -6.37
CA ASP A 2 -7.03 0.45 -7.02
C ASP A 2 -5.67 -0.12 -7.47
N LEU A 3 -5.29 -1.29 -6.96
CA LEU A 3 -4.12 -2.04 -7.44
C LEU A 3 -4.52 -2.99 -8.57
N THR A 4 -3.86 -2.85 -9.72
CA THR A 4 -4.01 -3.75 -10.86
C THR A 4 -2.65 -4.30 -11.28
N ILE A 5 -2.57 -5.62 -11.44
CA ILE A 5 -1.40 -6.29 -12.00
C ILE A 5 -1.80 -6.95 -13.31
N ALA A 6 -1.19 -6.53 -14.42
CA ALA A 6 -1.46 -7.08 -15.74
C ALA A 6 -0.36 -8.05 -16.17
N ILE A 7 -0.76 -9.20 -16.74
CA ILE A 7 0.15 -10.21 -17.28
C ILE A 7 -0.13 -10.33 -18.77
N SER A 8 0.91 -10.23 -19.60
CA SER A 8 0.80 -10.41 -21.04
C SER A 8 1.92 -11.30 -21.56
N THR A 9 1.55 -12.28 -22.38
CA THR A 9 2.48 -13.09 -23.18
C THR A 9 2.38 -12.76 -24.67
N SER A 10 1.74 -11.63 -25.03
CA SER A 10 1.43 -11.23 -26.42
C SER A 10 0.76 -12.36 -27.22
N GLY A 11 -0.11 -13.14 -26.56
CA GLY A 11 -0.79 -14.29 -27.16
C GLY A 11 0.08 -15.54 -27.34
N LYS A 12 1.38 -15.49 -27.05
CA LYS A 12 2.31 -16.61 -27.29
C LYS A 12 2.07 -17.80 -26.37
N SER A 13 1.54 -17.57 -25.17
CA SER A 13 1.22 -18.65 -24.23
C SER A 13 0.18 -18.21 -23.19
N PRO A 14 -1.12 -18.49 -23.44
CA PRO A 14 -2.17 -18.29 -22.45
C PRO A 14 -1.98 -19.12 -21.17
N ALA A 15 -1.42 -20.34 -21.32
CA ALA A 15 -1.13 -21.23 -20.19
C ALA A 15 -0.08 -20.61 -19.23
N LEU A 16 0.98 -19.99 -19.76
CA LEU A 16 1.97 -19.29 -18.94
C LEU A 16 1.37 -18.06 -18.25
N ALA A 17 0.55 -17.28 -18.96
CA ALA A 17 -0.13 -16.13 -18.36
C ALA A 17 -1.01 -16.55 -17.17
N ARG A 18 -1.76 -17.65 -17.31
CA ARG A 18 -2.57 -18.22 -16.23
C ARG A 18 -1.72 -18.66 -15.03
N LYS A 19 -0.61 -19.38 -15.27
CA LYS A 19 0.29 -19.83 -14.20
C LYS A 19 0.84 -18.65 -13.39
N ILE A 20 1.32 -17.60 -14.07
CA ILE A 20 1.85 -16.40 -13.40
C ILE A 20 0.75 -15.71 -12.58
N ARG A 21 -0.47 -15.60 -13.13
CA ARG A 21 -1.61 -15.01 -12.40
C ARG A 21 -1.87 -15.74 -11.09
N GLU A 22 -1.93 -17.06 -11.13
CA GLU A 22 -2.17 -17.91 -9.95
C GLU A 22 -1.05 -17.76 -8.90
N GLU A 23 0.21 -17.68 -9.34
CA GLU A 23 1.34 -17.42 -8.44
C GLU A 23 1.28 -16.03 -7.79
N LEU A 24 0.84 -15.01 -8.53
CA LEU A 24 0.73 -13.64 -8.02
C LEU A 24 -0.47 -13.47 -7.09
N GLU A 25 -1.59 -14.16 -7.33
CA GLU A 25 -2.76 -14.17 -6.44
C GLU A 25 -2.39 -14.63 -5.03
N GLY A 26 -1.47 -15.60 -4.89
CA GLY A 26 -0.96 -16.04 -3.59
C GLY A 26 0.02 -15.07 -2.92
N LYS A 27 0.64 -14.17 -3.69
CA LYS A 27 1.68 -13.24 -3.20
C LYS A 27 1.14 -11.85 -2.89
N PHE A 28 0.15 -11.38 -3.64
CA PHE A 28 -0.40 -10.03 -3.55
C PHE A 28 -1.85 -10.08 -3.05
N GLY A 29 -2.01 -10.34 -1.74
CA GLY A 29 -3.32 -10.47 -1.10
C GLY A 29 -4.03 -9.14 -0.84
N LYS A 30 -5.16 -9.22 -0.11
CA LYS A 30 -6.02 -8.07 0.27
C LYS A 30 -5.27 -6.95 1.00
N GLU A 31 -4.17 -7.28 1.67
CA GLU A 31 -3.30 -6.32 2.35
C GLU A 31 -2.69 -5.29 1.39
N TYR A 32 -2.45 -5.65 0.13
CA TYR A 32 -1.93 -4.72 -0.88
C TYR A 32 -2.98 -3.73 -1.39
N GLU A 33 -4.25 -4.14 -1.43
CA GLU A 33 -5.37 -3.23 -1.71
C GLU A 33 -5.48 -2.18 -0.59
N THR A 34 -5.43 -2.63 0.67
CA THR A 34 -5.45 -1.74 1.84
C THR A 34 -4.24 -0.81 1.88
N LEU A 35 -3.05 -1.32 1.55
CA LEU A 35 -1.84 -0.51 1.46
C LEU A 35 -1.96 0.55 0.35
N THR A 36 -2.52 0.18 -0.80
CA THR A 36 -2.71 1.08 -1.94
C THR A 36 -3.66 2.22 -1.59
N GLU A 37 -4.78 1.91 -0.92
CA GLU A 37 -5.72 2.92 -0.40
C GLU A 37 -5.00 3.89 0.56
N LEU A 38 -4.27 3.35 1.55
CA LEU A 38 -3.54 4.16 2.53
C LEU A 38 -2.47 5.05 1.88
N LEU A 39 -1.67 4.51 0.96
CA LEU A 39 -0.66 5.29 0.22
C LEU A 39 -1.30 6.37 -0.65
N GLY A 40 -2.50 6.13 -1.19
CA GLY A 40 -3.29 7.14 -1.90
C GLY A 40 -3.63 8.33 -1.01
N LEU A 41 -4.07 8.08 0.23
CA LEU A 41 -4.35 9.13 1.22
C LEU A 41 -3.08 9.90 1.62
N VAL A 42 -2.00 9.17 1.92
CA VAL A 42 -0.69 9.77 2.21
C VAL A 42 -0.23 10.65 1.04
N ARG A 43 -0.39 10.17 -0.20
CA ARG A 43 0.06 10.88 -1.39
C ARG A 43 -0.59 12.25 -1.54
N LYS A 44 -1.91 12.35 -1.35
CA LYS A 44 -2.63 13.63 -1.43
C LYS A 44 -1.98 14.68 -0.51
N LYS A 45 -1.77 14.31 0.76
CA LYS A 45 -1.21 15.21 1.77
C LYS A 45 0.28 15.50 1.60
N VAL A 46 1.06 14.50 1.15
CA VAL A 46 2.49 14.69 0.84
C VAL A 46 2.67 15.68 -0.33
N LEU A 47 1.85 15.60 -1.37
CA LEU A 47 1.93 16.50 -2.53
C LEU A 47 1.57 17.95 -2.17
N GLU A 48 0.67 18.15 -1.20
CA GLU A 48 0.33 19.49 -0.70
C GLU A 48 1.47 20.09 0.13
N ARG A 49 2.05 19.30 1.04
CA ARG A 49 2.99 19.78 2.05
C ARG A 49 4.44 19.90 1.57
N TYR A 50 4.94 18.90 0.85
CA TYR A 50 6.33 18.87 0.41
C TYR A 50 6.42 19.37 -1.02
N LYS A 51 7.32 20.32 -1.32
CA LYS A 51 7.50 20.83 -2.69
C LYS A 51 8.58 20.09 -3.48
N SER A 52 9.58 19.54 -2.79
CA SER A 52 10.69 18.84 -3.42
C SER A 52 10.29 17.43 -3.88
N GLU A 53 10.54 17.12 -5.15
CA GLU A 53 10.38 15.78 -5.69
C GLU A 53 11.28 14.76 -4.97
N GLN A 54 12.50 15.16 -4.62
CA GLN A 54 13.46 14.29 -3.93
C GLN A 54 12.97 13.90 -2.52
N GLU A 55 12.36 14.84 -1.79
CA GLU A 55 11.78 14.56 -0.48
C GLU A 55 10.59 13.61 -0.59
N ARG A 56 9.67 13.89 -1.52
CA ARG A 56 8.51 13.02 -1.80
C ARG A 56 8.95 11.61 -2.15
N LYS A 57 9.96 11.47 -3.01
CA LYS A 57 10.51 10.17 -3.42
C LYS A 57 11.06 9.41 -2.21
N LYS A 58 11.88 10.06 -1.38
CA LYS A 58 12.41 9.45 -0.14
C LYS A 58 11.29 8.94 0.76
N ILE A 59 10.25 9.76 0.98
CA ILE A 59 9.08 9.39 1.78
C ILE A 59 8.41 8.12 1.24
N PHE A 60 8.05 8.09 -0.05
CA PHE A 60 7.37 6.93 -0.60
C PHE A 60 8.25 5.68 -0.60
N THR A 61 9.54 5.81 -0.91
CA THR A 61 10.50 4.70 -0.82
C THR A 61 10.55 4.13 0.60
N SER A 62 10.71 4.97 1.63
CA SER A 62 10.73 4.50 3.02
C SER A 62 9.43 3.82 3.45
N LEU A 63 8.27 4.26 2.95
CA LEU A 63 6.99 3.61 3.25
C LEU A 63 6.86 2.24 2.59
N VAL A 64 7.24 2.08 1.33
CA VAL A 64 7.12 0.79 0.63
C VAL A 64 8.19 -0.23 1.04
N GLU A 65 9.35 0.23 1.51
CA GLU A 65 10.42 -0.63 2.05
C GLU A 65 10.21 -1.03 3.51
N SER A 66 9.19 -0.45 4.17
CA SER A 66 8.82 -0.81 5.52
C SER A 66 7.93 -2.06 5.57
N ASN A 67 7.71 -2.60 6.77
CA ASN A 67 6.90 -3.80 7.00
C ASN A 67 5.37 -3.54 6.98
N MET A 68 4.90 -2.57 6.19
CA MET A 68 3.50 -2.14 6.18
C MET A 68 2.55 -3.27 5.76
N VAL A 69 2.98 -4.11 4.82
CA VAL A 69 2.21 -5.27 4.34
C VAL A 69 1.95 -6.23 5.51
N GLU A 70 2.99 -6.57 6.28
CA GLU A 70 2.88 -7.47 7.45
C GLU A 70 2.05 -6.85 8.56
N LEU A 71 2.19 -5.54 8.80
CA LEU A 71 1.40 -4.82 9.81
C LEU A 71 -0.08 -4.78 9.43
N ILE A 72 -0.41 -4.55 8.16
CA ILE A 72 -1.79 -4.56 7.65
C ILE A 72 -2.37 -5.97 7.78
N LYS A 73 -1.63 -6.99 7.33
CA LYS A 73 -2.03 -8.39 7.43
C LYS A 73 -2.29 -8.80 8.89
N GLY A 74 -1.43 -8.35 9.80
CA GLY A 74 -1.59 -8.56 11.25
C GLY A 74 -2.55 -7.60 11.95
N ARG A 75 -3.24 -6.72 11.21
CA ARG A 75 -4.16 -5.66 11.70
C ARG A 75 -3.54 -4.81 12.82
N LYS A 76 -2.23 -4.57 12.76
CA LYS A 76 -1.46 -3.82 13.76
C LYS A 76 -1.57 -2.32 13.51
N TRP A 77 -2.80 -1.78 13.54
CA TRP A 77 -3.10 -0.38 13.18
C TRP A 77 -2.34 0.64 14.02
N GLU A 78 -2.15 0.39 15.32
CA GLU A 78 -1.39 1.29 16.17
C GLU A 78 0.08 1.37 15.75
N LYS A 79 0.68 0.24 15.33
CA LYS A 79 2.05 0.23 14.81
C LYS A 79 2.15 0.97 13.48
N ILE A 80 1.17 0.81 12.60
CA ILE A 80 1.09 1.56 11.33
C ILE A 80 1.02 3.06 11.62
N ASN A 81 0.17 3.46 12.56
CA ASN A 81 0.04 4.85 12.97
C ASN A 81 1.36 5.40 13.52
N SER A 82 2.01 4.69 14.45
CA SER A 82 3.32 5.08 14.97
C SER A 82 4.39 5.19 13.88
N LEU A 83 4.40 4.26 12.93
CA LEU A 83 5.34 4.27 11.81
C LEU A 83 5.14 5.49 10.91
N LEU A 84 3.90 5.81 10.53
CA LEU A 84 3.57 7.00 9.75
C LEU A 84 4.00 8.28 10.49
N VAL A 85 3.64 8.40 11.77
CA VAL A 85 3.99 9.56 12.58
C VAL A 85 5.51 9.71 12.71
N SER A 86 6.24 8.60 12.89
CA SER A 86 7.70 8.61 13.00
C SER A 86 8.42 8.94 11.70
N LEU A 87 7.93 8.47 10.55
CA LEU A 87 8.60 8.64 9.27
C LEU A 87 8.30 9.99 8.62
N ILE A 88 7.05 10.46 8.75
CA ILE A 88 6.55 11.61 7.96
C ILE A 88 5.78 12.64 8.79
N GLY A 89 5.64 12.43 10.09
CA GLY A 89 5.11 13.42 11.04
C GLY A 89 3.66 13.16 11.49
N SER A 90 3.28 13.81 12.60
CA SER A 90 1.98 13.63 13.28
C SER A 90 0.76 13.96 12.43
N ASP A 91 0.92 14.85 11.44
CA ASP A 91 -0.11 15.19 10.47
C ASP A 91 -0.53 13.99 9.60
N PHE A 92 0.25 12.91 9.57
CA PHE A 92 -0.03 11.71 8.79
C PHE A 92 -0.51 10.52 9.63
N SER A 93 -0.95 10.76 10.86
CA SER A 93 -1.65 9.73 11.64
C SER A 93 -2.89 9.22 10.89
N LEU A 94 -3.28 7.96 11.13
CA LEU A 94 -4.38 7.31 10.43
C LEU A 94 -5.70 8.10 10.54
N ASP A 95 -5.95 8.70 11.72
CA ASP A 95 -7.08 9.59 11.96
C ASP A 95 -7.03 10.85 11.07
N LYS A 96 -5.87 11.52 11.02
CA LYS A 96 -5.67 12.74 10.20
C LYS A 96 -5.67 12.47 8.70
N LEU A 97 -5.48 11.22 8.29
CA LEU A 97 -5.64 10.76 6.91
C LEU A 97 -7.09 10.38 6.59
N GLY A 98 -7.96 10.27 7.58
CA GLY A 98 -9.34 9.78 7.41
C GLY A 98 -9.39 8.30 7.02
N PHE A 99 -8.34 7.53 7.34
CA PHE A 99 -8.25 6.12 6.96
C PHE A 99 -9.21 5.27 7.79
N ARG A 100 -10.04 4.46 7.11
CA ARG A 100 -11.01 3.57 7.75
C ARG A 100 -10.43 2.17 7.91
N LYS A 101 -10.23 1.75 9.16
CA LYS A 101 -9.78 0.39 9.50
C LYS A 101 -10.82 -0.62 8.98
N LYS A 102 -10.38 -1.63 8.22
CA LYS A 102 -11.27 -2.68 7.68
C LYS A 102 -11.84 -3.54 8.83
N PRO A 103 -13.16 -3.88 8.80
CA PRO A 103 -13.78 -4.70 9.85
C PRO A 103 -13.25 -6.13 9.88
N ASP A 104 -13.51 -6.86 10.97
CA ASP A 104 -13.02 -8.23 11.19
C ASP A 104 -13.64 -9.29 10.26
N THR A 105 -14.71 -8.94 9.54
CA THR A 105 -15.57 -9.91 8.85
C THR A 105 -15.29 -10.15 7.36
N GLU A 106 -14.35 -9.44 6.73
CA GLU A 106 -14.02 -9.68 5.31
C GLU A 106 -12.91 -10.73 5.13
N SER A 107 -13.20 -11.99 5.53
CA SER A 107 -12.41 -13.17 5.13
C SER A 107 -12.61 -13.48 3.66
#